data_AF-A0A1N7L8B8-F1
#
_entry.id   AF-A0A1N7L8B8-F1
#
_cell.length_a   1.000
_cell.length_b   1.000
_cell.length_c   1.000
_cell.angle_alpha   90.00
_cell.angle_beta   90.00
_cell.angle_gamma   90.00
#
_symmetry.space_group_name_H-M   'P 1'
#
loop_
_entity.id
_entity.type
_entity.pdbx_description
1 polymer ?
#
loop_
_entity_poly.entity_id
_entity_poly.type
_entity_poly.pdbx_seq_one_letter_code
_entity_poly.pdbx_strand_id
1 'polypeptide(L)'
;MKKVFISTVLLVGLSFNAYGQRRPPRPPVPPHPSKTQMANSKASELDKRYRAEKKLIINHPIATKRMKNNQLKALNLRYQNEKKLLRSAR
;
A
#
# COMPACT_ATOMS: atom_id res chain seq x y z
N MET A 1 15.00 60.84 4.37
CA MET A 1 13.97 60.04 5.06
C MET A 1 13.49 58.78 4.31
N LYS A 2 13.97 58.48 3.09
CA LYS A 2 13.53 57.29 2.31
C LYS A 2 14.07 55.95 2.82
N LYS A 3 15.24 55.95 3.49
CA LYS A 3 15.91 54.73 4.00
C LYS A 3 15.16 54.07 5.17
N VAL A 4 14.47 54.87 5.99
CA VAL A 4 13.70 54.37 7.15
C VAL A 4 12.48 53.59 6.66
N PHE A 5 11.80 54.10 5.64
CA PHE A 5 10.61 53.46 5.06
C PHE A 5 10.91 52.06 4.50
N ILE A 6 12.05 51.91 3.82
CA ILE A 6 12.49 50.62 3.27
C ILE A 6 12.78 49.61 4.40
N SER A 7 13.42 50.06 5.48
CA SER A 7 13.68 49.23 6.66
C SER A 7 12.40 48.79 7.36
N THR A 8 11.40 49.67 7.48
CA THR A 8 10.11 49.32 8.10
C THR A 8 9.32 48.34 7.24
N VAL A 9 9.31 48.51 5.92
CA VAL A 9 8.63 47.58 4.99
C VAL A 9 9.31 46.20 4.99
N LEU A 10 10.65 46.15 5.08
CA LEU A 10 11.40 44.89 5.21
C LEU A 10 11.11 44.18 6.54
N LEU A 11 11.13 44.90 7.66
CA LEU A 11 10.86 44.32 8.98
C LEU A 11 9.41 43.83 9.11
N VAL A 12 8.45 44.58 8.56
CA VAL A 12 7.04 44.16 8.54
C VAL A 12 6.83 43.01 7.56
N GLY A 13 7.46 43.01 6.39
CA GLY A 13 7.38 41.91 5.43
C GLY A 13 7.98 40.59 5.96
N LEU A 14 9.03 40.65 6.77
CA LEU A 14 9.66 39.47 7.38
C LEU A 14 8.85 38.89 8.55
N SER A 15 8.12 39.71 9.31
CA SER A 15 7.34 39.22 10.47
C SER A 15 6.06 38.45 10.08
N PHE A 16 5.48 38.71 8.91
CA PHE A 16 4.34 37.93 8.38
C PHE A 16 4.73 36.48 7.99
N ASN A 17 6.00 36.22 7.66
CA ASN A 17 6.45 34.89 7.27
C ASN A 17 6.61 33.92 8.47
N ALA A 18 6.83 34.43 9.68
CA ALA A 18 6.98 33.60 10.88
C ALA A 18 5.63 32.99 11.34
N TYR A 19 4.52 33.71 11.16
CA TYR A 19 3.18 33.21 11.53
C TYR A 19 2.59 32.23 10.51
N GLY A 20 3.03 32.27 9.25
CA GLY A 20 2.62 31.31 8.20
C GLY A 20 3.29 29.94 8.29
N GLN A 21 4.37 29.81 9.08
CA GLN A 21 5.06 28.53 9.34
C GLN A 21 4.50 27.75 10.53
N ARG A 22 3.36 28.17 11.10
CA ARG A 22 2.56 27.29 11.97
C ARG A 22 2.03 26.13 11.11
N ARG A 23 2.84 25.08 10.97
CA ARG A 23 2.35 23.78 10.51
C ARG A 23 1.11 23.46 11.35
N PRO A 24 -0.07 23.26 10.75
CA PRO A 24 -1.20 22.74 11.50
C PRO A 24 -0.73 21.47 12.22
N PRO A 25 -1.21 21.18 13.44
CA PRO A 25 -0.88 19.94 14.13
C PRO A 25 -1.11 18.80 13.13
N ARG A 26 -0.03 18.13 12.74
CA ARG A 26 -0.05 17.06 11.75
C ARG A 26 -1.16 16.10 12.18
N PRO A 27 -2.17 15.82 11.34
CA PRO A 27 -3.17 14.83 11.71
C PRO A 27 -2.43 13.56 12.13
N PRO A 28 -2.83 12.94 13.25
CA PRO A 28 -2.13 11.77 13.79
C PRO A 28 -1.97 10.76 12.65
N VAL A 29 -0.71 10.43 12.34
CA VAL A 29 -0.39 9.45 11.30
C VAL A 29 -1.16 8.18 11.66
N PRO A 30 -2.02 7.65 10.77
CA PRO A 30 -2.81 6.47 11.11
C PRO A 30 -1.86 5.36 11.59
N PRO A 31 -2.21 4.66 12.68
CA PRO A 31 -1.32 3.67 13.26
C PRO A 31 -0.97 2.65 12.18
N HIS A 32 0.32 2.53 11.87
CA HIS A 32 0.79 1.55 10.92
C HIS A 32 0.33 0.16 11.38
N PRO A 33 -0.16 -0.69 10.46
CA PRO A 33 -0.67 -2.00 10.84
C PRO A 33 0.42 -2.79 11.54
N SER A 34 0.05 -3.50 12.60
CA SER A 34 1.00 -4.38 13.28
C SER A 34 1.51 -5.45 12.32
N LYS A 35 2.71 -6.00 12.58
CA LYS A 35 3.27 -7.09 11.77
C LYS A 35 2.28 -8.26 11.59
N THR A 36 1.52 -8.56 12.65
CA THR A 36 0.49 -9.61 12.64
C THR A 36 -0.72 -9.24 11.79
N GLN A 37 -1.21 -8.00 11.87
CA GLN A 37 -2.29 -7.51 11.00
C GLN A 37 -1.88 -7.52 9.53
N MET A 38 -0.64 -7.14 9.23
CA MET A 38 -0.10 -7.16 7.87
C MET A 38 0.00 -8.60 7.33
N ALA A 39 0.53 -9.53 8.12
CA ALA A 39 0.61 -10.95 7.73
C ALA A 39 -0.78 -11.56 7.47
N ASN A 40 -1.76 -11.26 8.35
CA ASN A 40 -3.13 -11.71 8.19
C ASN A 40 -3.81 -11.11 6.94
N SER A 41 -3.59 -9.81 6.69
CA SER A 41 -4.08 -9.12 5.49
C SER A 41 -3.53 -9.78 4.22
N LYS A 42 -2.21 -10.04 4.18
CA LYS A 42 -1.57 -10.72 3.05
C LYS A 42 -2.08 -12.14 2.85
N ALA A 43 -2.28 -12.90 3.94
CA ALA A 43 -2.85 -14.24 3.85
C ALA A 43 -4.26 -14.23 3.25
N SER A 44 -5.11 -13.28 3.67
CA SER A 44 -6.46 -13.13 3.11
C SER A 44 -6.43 -12.74 1.63
N GLU A 45 -5.55 -11.83 1.25
CA GLU A 45 -5.39 -11.42 -0.15
C GLU A 45 -4.91 -12.57 -1.04
N LEU A 46 -3.96 -13.36 -0.55
CA LEU A 46 -3.46 -14.55 -1.23
C LEU A 46 -4.58 -15.57 -1.47
N ASP A 47 -5.43 -15.84 -0.48
CA ASP A 47 -6.59 -16.72 -0.62
C ASP A 47 -7.60 -16.19 -1.65
N LYS A 48 -7.86 -14.87 -1.67
CA LYS A 48 -8.73 -14.23 -2.66
C LYS A 48 -8.19 -14.40 -4.08
N ARG A 49 -6.90 -14.13 -4.28
CA ARG A 49 -6.23 -14.29 -5.59
C ARG A 49 -6.30 -15.73 -6.08
N TYR A 50 -6.00 -16.70 -5.21
CA TYR A 50 -6.10 -18.13 -5.53
C TYR A 50 -7.51 -18.51 -6.01
N ARG A 51 -8.55 -18.08 -5.30
CA ARG A 51 -9.95 -18.40 -5.66
C ARG A 51 -10.36 -17.74 -6.97
N ALA A 52 -9.94 -16.50 -7.20
CA ALA A 52 -10.21 -15.79 -8.46
C ALA A 52 -9.54 -16.50 -9.65
N GLU A 53 -8.26 -16.80 -9.54
CA GLU A 53 -7.50 -17.46 -10.61
C GLU A 53 -8.00 -18.88 -10.88
N LYS A 54 -8.33 -19.64 -9.82
CA LYS A 54 -8.96 -20.95 -9.96
C LYS A 54 -10.27 -20.89 -10.75
N LYS A 55 -11.13 -19.90 -10.47
CA LYS A 55 -12.39 -19.70 -11.19
C LYS A 55 -12.14 -19.37 -12.67
N LEU A 56 -11.16 -18.53 -12.96
CA LEU A 56 -10.77 -18.18 -14.34
C LEU A 56 -10.28 -19.41 -15.11
N ILE A 57 -9.45 -20.26 -14.50
CA ILE A 57 -8.94 -21.48 -15.14
C ILE A 57 -10.09 -22.46 -15.45
N ILE A 58 -10.98 -22.68 -14.49
CA ILE A 58 -12.11 -23.61 -14.65
C ILE A 58 -13.05 -23.11 -15.76
N ASN A 59 -13.37 -21.82 -15.75
CA ASN A 59 -14.31 -21.20 -16.69
C ASN A 59 -13.66 -20.81 -18.03
N HIS A 60 -12.39 -21.17 -18.27
CA HIS A 60 -11.69 -20.77 -19.49
C HIS A 60 -12.38 -21.37 -20.73
N PRO A 61 -12.80 -20.55 -21.71
CA PRO A 61 -13.68 -20.99 -22.81
C PRO A 61 -12.99 -21.91 -23.82
N ILE A 62 -11.70 -21.68 -24.10
CA ILE A 62 -10.96 -22.36 -25.18
C ILE A 62 -9.98 -23.42 -24.64
N ALA A 63 -9.79 -23.50 -23.32
CA ALA A 63 -8.74 -24.36 -22.77
C ALA A 63 -9.22 -25.81 -22.68
N THR A 64 -8.37 -26.73 -23.15
CA THR A 64 -8.63 -28.17 -23.01
C THR A 64 -8.59 -28.59 -21.54
N LYS A 65 -9.23 -29.72 -21.21
CA LYS A 65 -9.20 -30.30 -19.84
C LYS A 65 -7.78 -30.51 -19.33
N ARG A 66 -6.86 -30.97 -20.20
CA ARG A 66 -5.44 -31.18 -19.84
C ARG A 66 -4.75 -29.85 -19.50
N MET A 67 -4.99 -28.79 -20.28
CA MET A 67 -4.44 -27.47 -20.00
C MET A 67 -4.95 -26.91 -18.67
N LYS A 68 -6.26 -26.98 -18.42
CA LYS A 68 -6.86 -26.54 -17.15
C LYS A 68 -6.25 -27.29 -15.96
N ASN A 69 -6.09 -28.61 -16.07
CA ASN A 69 -5.48 -29.42 -15.02
C ASN A 69 -4.01 -29.03 -14.76
N ASN A 70 -3.23 -28.75 -15.80
CA ASN A 70 -1.85 -28.30 -15.66
C ASN A 70 -1.78 -26.92 -14.99
N GLN A 71 -2.64 -25.99 -15.39
CA GLN A 71 -2.74 -24.65 -14.78
C GLN A 71 -3.17 -24.75 -13.31
N LEU A 72 -4.14 -25.61 -12.97
CA LEU A 72 -4.55 -25.83 -11.58
C LEU A 72 -3.41 -26.41 -10.73
N LYS A 73 -2.61 -27.35 -11.26
CA LYS A 73 -1.44 -27.88 -10.56
C LYS A 73 -0.40 -26.79 -10.29
N ALA A 74 -0.08 -25.97 -11.29
CA ALA A 74 0.84 -24.86 -11.16
C ALA A 74 0.34 -23.81 -10.14
N LEU A 75 -0.94 -23.46 -10.20
CA LEU A 75 -1.59 -22.56 -9.26
C LEU A 75 -1.52 -23.08 -7.82
N ASN A 76 -1.83 -24.37 -7.61
CA ASN A 76 -1.77 -25.00 -6.29
C ASN A 76 -0.34 -24.99 -5.74
N LEU A 77 0.67 -25.27 -6.58
CA LEU A 77 2.07 -25.27 -6.14
C LEU A 77 2.54 -23.87 -5.73
N ARG A 78 2.21 -22.84 -6.52
CA ARG A 78 2.47 -21.44 -6.18
C ARG A 78 1.79 -21.04 -4.86
N TYR A 79 0.50 -21.35 -4.72
CA TYR A 79 -0.27 -21.07 -3.50
C TYR A 79 0.37 -21.70 -2.24
N GLN A 80 0.77 -22.97 -2.33
CA GLN A 80 1.41 -23.65 -1.20
C GLN A 80 2.78 -23.04 -0.86
N ASN A 81 3.57 -22.67 -1.86
CA ASN A 81 4.86 -22.04 -1.65
C ASN A 81 4.71 -20.67 -0.97
N GLU A 82 3.83 -19.81 -1.49
CA GLU A 82 3.57 -18.50 -0.89
C GLU A 82 3.01 -18.62 0.53
N LYS A 83 2.13 -19.60 0.79
CA LYS A 83 1.61 -19.86 2.14
C LYS A 83 2.69 -20.33 3.11
N LYS A 84 3.66 -21.13 2.66
CA LYS A 84 4.84 -21.51 3.46
C LYS A 84 5.71 -20.30 3.75
N LEU A 85 5.95 -19.43 2.77
CA LEU A 85 6.74 -18.19 2.95
C LEU A 85 6.07 -17.23 3.94
N LEU A 86 4.74 -17.07 3.88
CA LEU A 86 4.02 -16.26 4.86
C LEU A 86 4.09 -16.83 6.27
N ARG A 87 4.14 -18.17 6.40
CA ARG A 87 4.32 -18.83 7.71
C ARG A 87 5.73 -18.64 8.25
N SER A 88 6.76 -18.70 7.42
CA SER A 88 8.15 -18.46 7.86
C SER A 88 8.43 -16.99 8.16
N ALA A 89 7.69 -16.07 7.56
CA ALA A 89 7.84 -14.63 7.79
C ALA A 89 6.98 -14.08 8.96
N ARG A 90 6.15 -14.93 9.57
CA ARG A 90 5.31 -14.60 10.73
C ARG A 90 6.06 -14.84 12.02
#